data_AF-A0A1W9RT17-F1
#
_entry.id   AF-A0A1W9RT17-F1
#
_cell.length_a   1.000
_cell.length_b   1.000
_cell.length_c   1.000
_cell.angle_alpha   90.00
_cell.angle_beta   90.00
_cell.angle_gamma   90.00
#
_symmetry.space_group_name_H-M   'P 1'
#
loop_
_entity.id
_entity.type
_entity.pdbx_description
1 polymer ?
#
loop_
_entity_poly.entity_id
_entity_poly.type
_entity_poly.pdbx_seq_one_letter_code
_entity_poly.pdbx_strand_id
1 'polypeptide(L)'
;PVALQPKYDIVQDKEYPQFDYCYCETCRRKFQEQTGIDPLKIEDPANHPEWNQFRYDSITRLVNEVVVPIAQKFGKKTSAAVFPNWRDVRQEWRNWNLDYFFPMLYHKFYHGNIDWVGEQVKNGVSYLSKRQHLYSGLFVNFFSSEKLKQAIGASLRNGASGASFFTGFSLDSDHLKTISETMDQNIIDIHRK
;
A
#
# COMPACT_ATOMS: atom_id res chain seq x y z
N PRO A 1 -6.97 9.06 4.22
CA PRO A 1 -7.70 8.38 5.32
C PRO A 1 -8.61 9.35 6.08
N VAL A 2 -9.92 9.28 5.82
CA VAL A 2 -10.90 10.28 6.27
C VAL A 2 -11.02 10.32 7.80
N ALA A 3 -10.96 9.17 8.47
CA ALA A 3 -11.17 9.11 9.91
C ALA A 3 -10.03 9.73 10.75
N LEU A 4 -8.90 10.10 10.13
CA LEU A 4 -7.80 10.79 10.81
C LEU A 4 -7.99 12.30 10.88
N GLN A 5 -8.74 12.88 9.95
CA GLN A 5 -8.88 14.33 9.82
C GLN A 5 -9.37 15.03 11.11
N PRO A 6 -10.42 14.54 11.81
CA PRO A 6 -10.91 15.19 13.03
C PRO A 6 -9.90 15.19 14.18
N LYS A 7 -9.01 14.20 14.25
CA LYS A 7 -7.99 14.11 15.31
C LYS A 7 -6.98 15.24 15.22
N TYR A 8 -6.69 15.72 14.01
CA TYR A 8 -5.68 16.75 13.75
C TYR A 8 -6.29 18.11 13.44
N ASP A 9 -7.62 18.24 13.49
CA ASP A 9 -8.35 19.45 13.10
C ASP A 9 -7.98 19.94 11.68
N ILE A 10 -7.89 18.99 10.74
CA ILE A 10 -7.54 19.25 9.34
C ILE A 10 -8.75 18.96 8.45
N VAL A 11 -9.02 19.85 7.49
CA VAL A 11 -9.94 19.60 6.38
C VAL A 11 -9.12 19.29 5.12
N GLN A 12 -9.19 18.06 4.63
CA GLN A 12 -8.53 17.65 3.38
C GLN A 12 -9.58 17.25 2.34
N ASP A 13 -10.11 18.27 1.66
CA ASP A 13 -11.17 18.25 0.65
C ASP A 13 -10.66 18.31 -0.79
N LYS A 14 -9.39 18.69 -0.99
CA LYS A 14 -8.70 18.74 -2.28
C LYS A 14 -7.20 18.47 -2.15
N GLU A 15 -6.53 18.30 -3.29
CA GLU A 15 -5.06 18.37 -3.35
C GLU A 15 -4.64 19.83 -3.10
N TYR A 16 -3.79 20.04 -2.09
CA TYR A 16 -3.11 21.28 -1.79
C TYR A 16 -1.69 21.22 -2.34
N PRO A 17 -1.39 21.88 -3.50
CA PRO A 17 -0.09 21.81 -4.16
C PRO A 17 1.12 22.06 -3.26
N GLN A 18 0.99 22.94 -2.27
CA GLN A 18 2.07 23.29 -1.35
C GLN A 18 2.38 22.23 -0.28
N PHE A 19 1.45 21.31 -0.02
CA PHE A 19 1.53 20.35 1.08
C PHE A 19 1.56 18.90 0.61
N ASP A 20 0.77 18.57 -0.42
CA ASP A 20 0.54 17.19 -0.79
C ASP A 20 1.61 16.66 -1.76
N TYR A 21 2.09 17.49 -2.69
CA TYR A 21 2.97 17.05 -3.77
C TYR A 21 4.06 18.03 -4.16
N CYS A 22 5.11 17.48 -4.75
CA CYS A 22 6.26 18.26 -5.17
C CYS A 22 5.95 19.09 -6.44
N TYR A 23 6.10 20.40 -6.33
CA TYR A 23 6.17 21.36 -7.46
C TYR A 23 7.56 22.00 -7.57
N CYS A 24 8.62 21.28 -7.18
CA CYS A 24 9.98 21.79 -7.30
C CYS A 24 10.36 22.04 -8.76
N GLU A 25 11.35 22.91 -8.97
CA GLU A 25 11.87 23.27 -10.29
C GLU A 25 12.22 22.04 -11.14
N THR A 26 12.88 21.04 -10.53
CA THR A 26 13.26 19.79 -11.22
C THR A 26 12.06 19.03 -11.76
N CYS A 27 11.00 18.85 -10.97
CA CYS A 27 9.81 18.13 -11.40
C CYS A 27 9.06 18.88 -12.50
N ARG A 28 8.91 20.20 -12.33
CA ARG A 28 8.24 21.08 -13.30
C ARG A 28 8.97 21.10 -14.64
N ARG A 29 10.29 21.32 -14.62
CA ARG A 29 11.12 21.33 -15.83
C ARG A 29 11.05 20.00 -16.57
N LYS A 30 11.21 18.88 -15.86
CA LYS A 30 11.15 17.55 -16.50
C LYS A 30 9.80 17.25 -17.13
N PHE A 31 8.70 17.67 -16.50
CA PHE A 31 7.38 17.51 -17.10
C PHE A 31 7.21 18.43 -18.32
N GLN A 32 7.60 19.69 -18.22
CA GLN A 32 7.56 20.63 -19.34
C GLN A 32 8.41 20.18 -20.53
N GLU A 33 9.57 19.57 -20.30
CA GLU A 33 10.39 18.98 -21.36
C GLU A 33 9.70 17.79 -22.05
N GLN A 34 8.85 17.05 -21.34
CA GLN A 34 8.14 15.88 -21.88
C GLN A 34 6.86 16.26 -22.62
N THR A 35 6.13 17.27 -22.15
CA THR A 35 4.75 17.57 -22.61
C THR A 35 4.60 18.96 -23.22
N GLY A 36 5.58 19.85 -23.03
CA GLY A 36 5.50 21.26 -23.39
C GLY A 36 4.73 22.12 -22.38
N ILE A 37 4.22 21.54 -21.28
CA ILE A 37 3.33 22.19 -20.32
C ILE A 37 4.05 22.40 -18.97
N ASP A 38 4.00 23.62 -18.43
CA ASP A 38 4.38 23.87 -17.03
C ASP A 38 3.18 23.51 -16.14
N PRO A 39 3.31 22.61 -15.14
CA PRO A 39 2.15 22.14 -14.39
C PRO A 39 1.52 23.23 -13.52
N LEU A 40 2.20 24.37 -13.28
CA LEU A 40 1.58 25.53 -12.63
C LEU A 40 0.63 26.32 -13.53
N LYS A 41 0.64 26.07 -14.85
CA LYS A 41 -0.27 26.70 -15.81
C LYS A 41 -1.53 25.87 -16.07
N ILE A 42 -1.64 24.71 -15.43
CA ILE A 42 -2.81 23.83 -15.52
C ILE A 42 -3.85 24.36 -14.53
N GLU A 43 -5.10 24.52 -14.97
CA GLU A 43 -6.20 25.01 -14.13
C GLU A 43 -6.53 24.05 -12.98
N ASP A 44 -6.64 22.75 -13.29
CA ASP A 44 -6.86 21.68 -12.33
C ASP A 44 -5.75 20.62 -12.41
N PRO A 45 -4.58 20.88 -11.80
CA PRO A 45 -3.47 19.95 -11.85
C PRO A 45 -3.75 18.66 -11.07
N ALA A 46 -4.64 18.68 -10.08
CA ALA A 46 -4.98 17.51 -9.27
C ALA A 46 -5.64 16.41 -10.12
N ASN A 47 -6.44 16.80 -11.11
CA ASN A 47 -7.13 15.88 -12.02
C ASN A 47 -6.48 15.78 -13.41
N HIS A 48 -5.36 16.47 -13.66
CA HIS A 48 -4.70 16.45 -14.97
C HIS A 48 -4.02 15.09 -15.25
N PRO A 49 -4.47 14.31 -16.25
CA PRO A 49 -4.01 12.94 -16.46
C PRO A 49 -2.51 12.81 -16.70
N GLU A 50 -1.93 13.61 -17.58
CA GLU A 50 -0.50 13.52 -17.92
C GLU A 50 0.39 13.92 -16.74
N TRP A 51 -0.06 14.85 -15.91
CA TRP A 51 0.71 15.31 -14.75
C TRP A 51 0.70 14.25 -13.65
N ASN A 52 -0.46 13.63 -13.43
CA ASN A 52 -0.56 12.48 -12.55
C ASN A 52 0.26 11.30 -13.06
N GLN A 53 0.22 10.99 -14.36
CA GLN A 53 1.03 9.91 -14.94
C GLN A 53 2.52 10.18 -14.83
N PHE A 54 2.98 11.41 -15.08
CA PHE A 54 4.38 11.79 -14.86
C PHE A 54 4.84 11.50 -13.43
N ARG A 55 4.00 11.77 -12.43
CA ARG A 55 4.30 11.48 -11.02
C ARG A 55 4.33 9.98 -10.74
N TYR A 56 3.35 9.22 -11.24
CA TYR A 56 3.34 7.76 -11.13
C TYR A 56 4.59 7.14 -11.76
N ASP A 57 4.95 7.58 -12.97
CA ASP A 57 6.11 7.07 -13.71
C ASP A 57 7.42 7.43 -13.03
N SER A 58 7.51 8.61 -12.42
CA SER A 58 8.72 9.04 -11.71
C SER A 58 9.07 8.11 -10.56
N ILE A 59 8.08 7.68 -9.77
CA ILE A 59 8.29 6.70 -8.70
C ILE A 59 8.47 5.30 -9.27
N THR A 60 7.68 4.92 -10.28
CA THR A 60 7.75 3.59 -10.91
C THR A 60 9.11 3.32 -11.54
N ARG A 61 9.70 4.30 -12.24
CA ARG A 61 11.07 4.19 -12.79
C ARG A 61 12.10 4.05 -11.69
N LEU A 62 12.02 4.84 -10.62
CA LEU A 62 12.93 4.68 -9.47
C LEU A 62 12.87 3.25 -8.92
N VAL A 63 11.67 2.71 -8.73
CA VAL A 63 11.50 1.34 -8.21
C VAL A 63 12.03 0.29 -9.20
N ASN A 64 11.57 0.34 -10.45
CA ASN A 64 11.80 -0.73 -11.42
C ASN A 64 13.19 -0.68 -12.08
N GLU A 65 13.75 0.51 -12.28
CA GLU A 65 15.01 0.70 -13.01
C GLU A 65 16.20 0.91 -12.07
N VAL A 66 15.98 1.27 -10.81
CA VAL A 66 17.06 1.51 -9.84
C VAL A 66 16.99 0.52 -8.68
N VAL A 67 15.90 0.51 -7.90
CA VAL A 67 15.82 -0.28 -6.66
C VAL A 67 15.87 -1.78 -6.96
N VAL A 68 15.00 -2.26 -7.86
CA VAL A 68 14.90 -3.68 -8.20
C VAL A 68 16.20 -4.23 -8.80
N PRO A 69 16.83 -3.60 -9.82
CA PRO A 69 18.08 -4.10 -10.38
C PRO A 69 19.24 -4.14 -9.38
N ILE A 70 19.35 -3.12 -8.51
CA ILE A 70 20.38 -3.10 -7.46
C ILE A 70 20.18 -4.28 -6.51
N ALA A 71 18.96 -4.49 -6.00
CA ALA A 71 18.69 -5.59 -5.08
C ALA A 71 18.97 -6.96 -5.73
N GLN A 72 18.54 -7.17 -6.98
CA GLN A 72 18.77 -8.40 -7.73
C GLN A 72 20.26 -8.69 -7.92
N LYS A 73 21.08 -7.66 -8.20
CA LYS A 73 22.55 -7.80 -8.31
C LYS A 73 23.18 -8.41 -7.04
N PHE A 74 22.60 -8.16 -5.87
CA PHE A 74 23.06 -8.69 -4.59
C PHE A 74 22.24 -9.89 -4.09
N GLY A 75 21.41 -10.49 -4.94
CA GLY A 75 20.54 -11.61 -4.57
C GLY A 75 19.53 -11.26 -3.46
N LYS A 76 19.17 -9.98 -3.33
CA LYS A 76 18.22 -9.49 -2.33
C LYS A 76 16.82 -9.41 -2.91
N LYS A 77 15.85 -9.73 -2.07
CA LYS A 77 14.43 -9.51 -2.35
C LYS A 77 14.05 -8.07 -2.05
N THR A 78 13.04 -7.58 -2.76
CA THR A 78 12.55 -6.22 -2.64
C THR A 78 11.12 -6.18 -2.16
N SER A 79 10.81 -5.17 -1.37
CA SER A 79 9.48 -5.03 -0.82
C SER A 79 9.11 -3.59 -0.53
N ALA A 80 7.83 -3.27 -0.52
CA ALA A 80 7.34 -1.95 -0.14
C ALA A 80 6.08 -2.01 0.72
N ALA A 81 5.99 -1.11 1.70
CA ALA A 81 4.73 -0.71 2.30
C ALA A 81 4.02 0.25 1.34
N VAL A 82 2.77 -0.04 1.02
CA VAL A 82 2.01 0.69 -0.02
C VAL A 82 0.63 1.09 0.50
N PHE A 83 0.04 2.12 -0.09
CA PHE A 83 -1.35 2.46 0.20
C PHE A 83 -2.32 1.64 -0.67
N PRO A 84 -3.44 1.14 -0.10
CA PRO A 84 -4.49 0.50 -0.90
C PRO A 84 -5.10 1.50 -1.92
N ASN A 85 -5.27 2.76 -1.51
CA ASN A 85 -5.71 3.87 -2.36
C ASN A 85 -4.53 4.54 -3.08
N TRP A 86 -3.83 3.79 -3.93
CA TRP A 86 -2.59 4.21 -4.56
C TRP A 86 -2.66 5.51 -5.38
N ARG A 87 -3.83 5.83 -5.95
CA ARG A 87 -4.04 7.04 -6.74
C ARG A 87 -3.76 8.27 -5.88
N ASP A 88 -4.37 8.36 -4.70
CA ASP A 88 -4.34 9.53 -3.82
C ASP A 88 -2.98 9.83 -3.19
N VAL A 89 -2.00 8.95 -3.38
CA VAL A 89 -0.61 9.11 -2.89
C VAL A 89 0.43 9.00 -4.01
N ARG A 90 -0.02 8.93 -5.26
CA ARG A 90 0.80 8.80 -6.47
C ARG A 90 1.74 7.59 -6.47
N GLN A 91 1.35 6.48 -5.85
CA GLN A 91 2.13 5.24 -5.76
C GLN A 91 1.55 4.16 -6.67
N GLU A 92 1.74 4.20 -7.99
CA GLU A 92 1.16 3.19 -8.91
C GLU A 92 1.84 1.81 -8.79
N TRP A 93 1.77 1.21 -7.60
CA TRP A 93 2.54 0.05 -7.19
C TRP A 93 2.16 -1.24 -7.90
N ARG A 94 0.98 -1.27 -8.51
CA ARG A 94 0.55 -2.34 -9.43
C ARG A 94 1.49 -2.52 -10.63
N ASN A 95 2.27 -1.49 -10.98
CA ASN A 95 3.24 -1.52 -12.06
C ASN A 95 4.67 -1.79 -11.57
N TRP A 96 4.86 -2.04 -10.27
CA TRP A 96 6.20 -2.23 -9.69
C TRP A 96 6.62 -3.70 -9.75
N ASN A 97 7.89 -3.93 -10.07
CA ASN A 97 8.51 -5.26 -10.20
C ASN A 97 9.10 -5.76 -8.87
N LEU A 98 8.51 -5.36 -7.74
CA LEU A 98 8.91 -5.80 -6.41
C LEU A 98 8.48 -7.25 -6.15
N ASP A 99 9.18 -7.94 -5.26
CA ASP A 99 8.81 -9.32 -4.86
C ASP A 99 7.62 -9.33 -3.88
N TYR A 100 7.59 -8.38 -2.93
CA TYR A 100 6.64 -8.39 -1.81
C TYR A 100 5.95 -7.04 -1.60
N PHE A 101 4.64 -7.06 -1.38
CA PHE A 101 3.82 -5.87 -1.12
C PHE A 101 3.14 -5.97 0.23
N PHE A 102 3.20 -4.87 0.99
CA PHE A 102 2.59 -4.74 2.30
C PHE A 102 1.58 -3.58 2.30
N PRO A 103 0.37 -3.74 1.72
CA PRO A 103 -0.63 -2.70 1.74
C PRO A 103 -1.00 -2.36 3.19
N MET A 104 -0.99 -1.08 3.54
CA MET A 104 -1.34 -0.56 4.87
C MET A 104 -2.86 -0.57 5.04
N LEU A 105 -3.43 -1.73 5.36
CA LEU A 105 -4.87 -1.98 5.49
C LEU A 105 -5.41 -1.49 6.84
N TYR A 106 -5.21 -0.21 7.11
CA TYR A 106 -5.57 0.45 8.36
C TYR A 106 -7.07 0.77 8.37
N HIS A 107 -7.91 -0.26 8.27
CA HIS A 107 -9.34 -0.19 7.98
C HIS A 107 -10.11 0.89 8.76
N LYS A 108 -9.85 1.09 10.05
CA LYS A 108 -10.52 2.14 10.85
C LYS A 108 -10.27 3.55 10.30
N PHE A 109 -9.10 3.82 9.72
CA PHE A 109 -8.80 5.10 9.06
C PHE A 109 -9.55 5.31 7.72
N TYR A 110 -10.17 4.27 7.20
CA TYR A 110 -11.00 4.26 6.00
C TYR A 110 -12.48 4.01 6.32
N HIS A 111 -12.89 4.03 7.60
CA HIS A 111 -14.22 3.61 8.07
C HIS A 111 -14.59 2.18 7.63
N GLY A 112 -13.60 1.35 7.29
CA GLY A 112 -13.78 -0.03 6.90
C GLY A 112 -13.90 -0.96 8.12
N ASN A 113 -14.33 -2.19 7.85
CA ASN A 113 -14.36 -3.31 8.79
C ASN A 113 -13.37 -4.42 8.33
N ILE A 114 -13.48 -5.63 8.88
CA ILE A 114 -12.62 -6.76 8.47
C ILE A 114 -12.93 -7.22 7.04
N ASP A 115 -14.18 -7.13 6.58
CA ASP A 115 -14.52 -7.50 5.20
C ASP A 115 -13.84 -6.55 4.21
N TRP A 116 -13.76 -5.26 4.53
CA TRP A 116 -12.98 -4.29 3.76
C TRP A 116 -11.51 -4.71 3.65
N VAL A 117 -10.90 -5.24 4.72
CA VAL A 117 -9.52 -5.78 4.65
C VAL A 117 -9.44 -6.90 3.62
N GLY A 118 -10.37 -7.86 3.63
CA GLY A 118 -10.44 -8.94 2.66
C GLY A 118 -10.62 -8.46 1.22
N GLU A 119 -11.49 -7.47 1.00
CA GLU A 119 -11.72 -6.86 -0.31
C GLU A 119 -10.46 -6.17 -0.84
N GLN A 120 -9.77 -5.38 -0.01
CA GLN A 120 -8.52 -4.73 -0.41
C GLN A 120 -7.41 -5.75 -0.71
N VAL A 121 -7.34 -6.86 0.02
CA VAL A 121 -6.43 -7.97 -0.31
C VAL A 121 -6.77 -8.55 -1.68
N LYS A 122 -8.04 -8.90 -1.91
CA LYS A 122 -8.49 -9.48 -3.19
C LYS A 122 -8.16 -8.57 -4.37
N ASN A 123 -8.44 -7.28 -4.22
CA ASN A 123 -8.13 -6.27 -5.23
C ASN A 123 -6.64 -6.11 -5.43
N GLY A 124 -5.84 -6.15 -4.35
CA GLY A 124 -4.40 -6.02 -4.47
C GLY A 124 -3.74 -7.22 -5.14
N VAL A 125 -4.17 -8.44 -4.79
CA VAL A 125 -3.67 -9.69 -5.38
C VAL A 125 -4.00 -9.79 -6.87
N SER A 126 -5.15 -9.26 -7.31
CA SER A 126 -5.53 -9.30 -8.73
C SER A 126 -4.62 -8.46 -9.64
N TYR A 127 -3.84 -7.53 -9.08
CA TYR A 127 -2.81 -6.79 -9.81
C TYR A 127 -1.47 -7.52 -9.92
N LEU A 128 -1.24 -8.55 -9.10
CA LEU A 128 0.07 -9.17 -8.97
C LEU A 128 0.30 -10.29 -9.99
N SER A 129 1.54 -10.37 -10.49
CA SER A 129 1.99 -11.56 -11.22
C SER A 129 2.24 -12.74 -10.27
N LYS A 130 2.33 -13.96 -10.81
CA LYS A 130 2.55 -15.19 -10.03
C LYS A 130 3.85 -15.21 -9.21
N ARG A 131 4.80 -14.30 -9.48
CA ARG A 131 6.09 -14.21 -8.77
C ARG A 131 6.08 -13.19 -7.63
N GLN A 132 4.97 -12.47 -7.47
CA GLN A 132 4.82 -11.40 -6.50
C GLN A 132 3.86 -11.84 -5.41
N HIS A 133 4.10 -11.37 -4.19
CA HIS A 133 3.28 -11.76 -3.05
C HIS A 133 2.76 -10.54 -2.31
N LEU A 134 1.50 -10.63 -1.89
CA LEU A 134 0.88 -9.63 -1.04
C LEU A 134 0.76 -10.18 0.38
N TYR A 135 1.18 -9.39 1.36
CA TYR A 135 1.00 -9.66 2.78
C TYR A 135 0.15 -8.55 3.37
N SER A 136 -1.02 -8.88 3.92
CA SER A 136 -1.96 -7.88 4.46
C SER A 136 -1.30 -7.09 5.59
N GLY A 137 -1.08 -5.79 5.42
CA GLY A 137 -0.51 -4.92 6.43
C GLY A 137 -1.55 -4.50 7.48
N LEU A 138 -1.54 -5.14 8.64
CA LEU A 138 -2.50 -4.95 9.71
C LEU A 138 -1.91 -4.04 10.80
N PHE A 139 -2.62 -2.96 11.13
CA PHE A 139 -2.25 -2.08 12.24
C PHE A 139 -2.70 -2.68 13.57
N VAL A 140 -1.75 -3.19 14.37
CA VAL A 140 -2.04 -4.04 15.54
C VAL A 140 -3.02 -3.38 16.52
N ASN A 141 -2.85 -2.08 16.80
CA ASN A 141 -3.69 -1.33 17.75
C ASN A 141 -5.18 -1.27 17.39
N PHE A 142 -5.59 -1.73 16.20
CA PHE A 142 -6.99 -1.78 15.82
C PHE A 142 -7.71 -3.06 16.18
N PHE A 143 -6.97 -4.10 16.57
CA PHE A 143 -7.50 -5.44 16.75
C PHE A 143 -7.38 -5.87 18.21
N SER A 144 -8.42 -6.56 18.69
CA SER A 144 -8.24 -7.56 19.74
C SER A 144 -7.65 -8.83 19.13
N SER A 145 -7.18 -9.76 19.95
CA SER A 145 -6.75 -11.10 19.52
C SER A 145 -7.79 -11.79 18.62
N GLU A 146 -9.06 -11.83 19.02
CA GLU A 146 -10.14 -12.43 18.22
C GLU A 146 -10.30 -11.74 16.85
N LYS A 147 -10.29 -10.40 16.81
CA LYS A 147 -10.44 -9.63 15.57
C LYS A 147 -9.21 -9.76 14.68
N LEU A 148 -8.02 -9.92 15.26
CA LEU A 148 -6.80 -10.18 14.53
C LEU A 148 -6.86 -11.54 13.83
N LYS A 149 -7.35 -12.59 14.51
CA LYS A 149 -7.59 -13.91 13.92
C LYS A 149 -8.52 -13.82 12.70
N GLN A 150 -9.63 -13.10 12.86
CA GLN A 150 -10.60 -12.88 11.79
C GLN A 150 -9.99 -12.14 10.60
N ALA A 151 -9.18 -11.10 10.84
CA ALA A 151 -8.51 -10.32 9.81
C ALA A 151 -7.44 -11.12 9.04
N ILE A 152 -6.63 -11.93 9.75
CA ILE A 152 -5.66 -12.83 9.11
C ILE A 152 -6.40 -13.85 8.25
N GLY A 153 -7.44 -14.51 8.79
CA GLY A 153 -8.23 -15.47 8.04
C GLY A 153 -8.92 -14.87 6.81
N ALA A 154 -9.47 -13.66 6.92
CA ALA A 154 -10.07 -12.95 5.79
C ALA A 154 -9.03 -12.62 4.71
N SER A 155 -7.81 -12.24 5.11
CA SER A 155 -6.71 -11.95 4.19
C SER A 155 -6.27 -13.19 3.42
N LEU A 156 -6.04 -14.31 4.12
CA LEU A 156 -5.61 -15.57 3.51
C LEU A 156 -6.67 -16.12 2.53
N ARG A 157 -7.96 -16.11 2.91
CA ARG A 157 -9.06 -16.55 2.03
C ARG A 157 -9.16 -15.71 0.74
N ASN A 158 -8.69 -14.46 0.76
CA ASN A 158 -8.68 -13.57 -0.40
C ASN A 158 -7.35 -13.57 -1.17
N GLY A 159 -6.44 -14.51 -0.86
CA GLY A 159 -5.23 -14.76 -1.66
C GLY A 159 -3.96 -14.07 -1.16
N ALA A 160 -3.97 -13.44 0.03
CA ALA A 160 -2.72 -12.99 0.62
C ALA A 160 -1.79 -14.18 0.90
N SER A 161 -0.49 -13.99 0.69
CA SER A 161 0.54 -14.96 1.08
C SER A 161 0.83 -14.96 2.58
N GLY A 162 0.26 -14.00 3.32
CA GLY A 162 0.38 -13.88 4.77
C GLY A 162 -0.09 -12.52 5.27
N ALA A 163 0.29 -12.18 6.49
CA ALA A 163 0.04 -10.88 7.10
C ALA A 163 1.36 -10.23 7.57
N SER A 164 1.39 -8.90 7.57
CA SER A 164 2.46 -8.08 8.16
C SER A 164 1.85 -7.22 9.26
N PHE A 165 2.51 -7.14 10.42
CA PHE A 165 1.98 -6.47 11.61
C PHE A 165 2.68 -5.12 11.81
N PHE A 166 1.99 -4.04 11.47
CA PHE A 166 2.43 -2.68 11.72
C PHE A 166 2.20 -2.32 13.19
N THR A 167 3.09 -1.49 13.76
CA THR A 167 3.23 -1.28 15.21
C THR A 167 3.36 -2.60 15.97
N GLY A 168 4.26 -3.49 15.51
CA GLY A 168 4.46 -4.81 16.10
C GLY A 168 4.85 -4.81 17.58
N PHE A 169 5.40 -3.71 18.10
CA PHE A 169 5.66 -3.53 19.54
C PHE A 169 4.37 -3.48 20.38
N SER A 170 3.21 -3.29 19.77
CA SER A 170 1.89 -3.33 20.44
C SER A 170 1.31 -4.74 20.53
N LEU A 171 2.00 -5.76 20.01
CA LEU A 171 1.58 -7.16 20.17
C LEU A 171 1.79 -7.60 21.62
N ASP A 172 0.73 -8.08 22.26
CA ASP A 172 0.77 -8.73 23.57
C ASP A 172 0.77 -10.27 23.43
N SER A 173 0.78 -10.97 24.58
CA SER A 173 0.75 -12.43 24.63
C SER A 173 -0.45 -13.06 23.91
N ASP A 174 -1.61 -12.42 23.96
CA ASP A 174 -2.84 -12.95 23.36
C ASP A 174 -2.83 -12.81 21.84
N HIS A 175 -2.30 -11.68 21.35
CA HIS A 175 -2.04 -11.50 19.93
C HIS A 175 -1.01 -12.51 19.42
N LEU A 176 0.11 -12.69 20.12
CA LEU A 176 1.17 -13.63 19.72
C LEU A 176 0.66 -15.08 19.67
N LYS A 177 -0.08 -15.51 20.70
CA LYS A 177 -0.73 -16.82 20.72
C LYS A 177 -1.68 -17.00 19.54
N THR A 178 -2.51 -15.99 19.28
CA THR A 178 -3.44 -16.00 18.13
C THR A 178 -2.73 -16.15 16.80
N ILE A 179 -1.63 -15.40 16.60
CA ILE A 179 -0.83 -15.45 15.37
C ILE A 179 -0.27 -16.86 15.17
N SER A 180 0.34 -17.44 16.21
CA SER A 180 0.88 -18.81 16.17
C SER A 180 -0.19 -19.83 15.78
N GLU A 181 -1.31 -19.86 16.50
CA GLU A 181 -2.40 -20.82 16.25
C GLU A 181 -3.00 -20.67 14.85
N THR A 182 -3.12 -19.44 14.36
CA THR A 182 -3.68 -19.17 13.03
C THR A 182 -2.72 -19.63 11.94
N MET A 183 -1.41 -19.44 12.12
CA MET A 183 -0.40 -19.89 11.14
C MET A 183 -0.34 -21.42 11.07
N ASP A 184 -0.39 -22.10 12.22
CA ASP A 184 -0.36 -23.58 12.28
C ASP A 184 -1.61 -24.20 11.63
N GLN A 185 -2.80 -23.63 11.85
CA GLN A 185 -4.05 -24.11 11.24
C GLN A 185 -4.05 -23.99 9.71
N ASN A 186 -3.50 -22.89 9.17
CA ASN A 186 -3.45 -22.70 7.72
C ASN A 186 -2.43 -23.62 7.02
N ILE A 187 -1.34 -23.99 7.68
CA ILE A 187 -0.42 -25.02 7.17
C ILE A 187 -1.16 -26.35 7.00
N ILE A 188 -1.98 -26.74 7.98
CA ILE A 188 -2.77 -27.97 7.94
C ILE A 188 -3.80 -27.94 6.79
N ASP A 189 -4.49 -26.82 6.59
CA ASP A 189 -5.52 -26.71 5.55
C ASP A 189 -4.95 -26.63 4.12
N ILE A 190 -3.74 -26.08 3.92
CA ILE A 190 -3.04 -26.10 2.63
C ILE A 190 -2.64 -27.53 2.25
N HIS A 191 -2.21 -28.36 3.22
CA HIS A 191 -1.86 -29.76 2.96
C HIS A 191 -3.06 -30.69 2.77
N ARG A 192 -4.29 -30.20 2.99
CA ARG A 192 -5.54 -30.96 2.81
C ARG A 192 -6.27 -30.66 1.49
N LYS A 193 -5.80 -29.71 0.70
CA LYS A 193 -6.34 -29.36 -0.63
C LYS A 193 -5.37 -29.82 -1.72
#